data_AF-A0AAY4DK40-F1
#
_entry.id   AF-A0AAY4DK40-F1
#
_cell.length_a   1.000
_cell.length_b   1.000
_cell.length_c   1.000
_cell.angle_alpha   90.00
_cell.angle_beta   90.00
_cell.angle_gamma   90.00
#
_symmetry.space_group_name_H-M   'P 1'
#
loop_
_entity.id
_entity.type
_entity.pdbx_description
1 polymer ?
#
loop_
_entity_poly.entity_id
_entity_poly.type
_entity_poly.pdbx_seq_one_letter_code
_entity_poly.pdbx_strand_id
1 'polypeptide(L)'
;MRMRATRPPCTAQCVPPTCVLIALSLHTPRALWLSIGFVCLEEGCQPGPLMCCVCKEYGKHQGHKHAVLESEANQIRASILDMAHCIRTFTEEVSEYSRKLVGVVQQIEGGVEDRVGVDLTEHVPGTAESARSCVRAYFADLHETLCRQEEMALSVVDAHVRERLVWLRQQQEDMTTLLSQLSTACLHCEKTLQQDDCRVVLTKQEIKRLLETLQKQQQQFTDLADHVQLDAGIPVTFTKDNRVHIGPKMEIRVVTLGLDGAGKTTILFKLKQDEFMQPIPTIGFNVETVEYKNLKFTIWDVGGKHKLRPLWKHYYLNTQAVVFVIDSCHRDRLMEAHSELAKLLTEKELRDALLLIFANKQDVPGAVSVEEMTELLSLHKLCCGRSWHIQGSDARSGIGLHDGLDWLSRQLVAAGVLDVA
;
A
#
# COMPACT_ATOMS: atom_id res chain seq x y z
N MET A 1 -11.64 109.12 -7.14
CA MET A 1 -12.82 108.47 -6.52
C MET A 1 -12.64 106.96 -6.66
N ARG A 2 -12.37 106.25 -5.55
CA ARG A 2 -12.24 104.79 -5.53
C ARG A 2 -13.60 104.17 -5.87
N MET A 3 -13.77 103.62 -7.06
CA MET A 3 -14.85 102.65 -7.29
C MET A 3 -14.34 101.26 -6.89
N ARG A 4 -14.68 100.83 -5.68
CA ARG A 4 -14.68 99.42 -5.33
C ARG A 4 -15.74 98.75 -6.20
N ALA A 5 -15.31 98.04 -7.24
CA ALA A 5 -16.18 97.08 -7.92
C ALA A 5 -16.46 95.94 -6.93
N THR A 6 -17.65 95.96 -6.33
CA THR A 6 -18.22 94.86 -5.56
C THR A 6 -18.22 93.61 -6.42
N ARG A 7 -17.54 92.54 -5.98
CA ARG A 7 -17.60 91.22 -6.63
C ARG A 7 -19.08 90.79 -6.71
N PRO A 8 -19.64 90.51 -7.90
CA PRO A 8 -21.00 90.01 -7.97
C PRO A 8 -21.05 88.59 -7.39
N PRO A 9 -22.13 88.22 -6.67
CA PRO A 9 -22.28 86.90 -6.11
C PRO A 9 -22.52 85.93 -7.27
N CYS A 10 -21.49 85.19 -7.66
CA CYS A 10 -21.64 84.07 -8.60
C CYS A 10 -22.40 82.96 -7.87
N THR A 11 -23.73 82.98 -7.93
CA THR A 11 -24.59 81.88 -7.47
C THR A 11 -24.34 80.66 -8.36
N ALA A 12 -24.39 79.47 -7.76
CA ALA A 12 -23.86 78.19 -8.23
C ALA A 12 -24.44 77.61 -9.55
N GLN A 13 -25.02 78.43 -10.41
CA GLN A 13 -25.47 78.07 -11.74
C GLN A 13 -25.11 79.22 -12.68
N CYS A 14 -23.97 79.16 -13.37
CA CYS A 14 -23.65 80.07 -14.48
C CYS A 14 -24.61 79.70 -15.66
N VAL A 15 -25.91 80.02 -15.54
CA VAL A 15 -26.90 79.96 -16.63
C VAL A 15 -26.69 81.20 -17.51
N PRO A 16 -26.77 81.08 -18.85
CA PRO A 16 -26.41 82.13 -19.81
C PRO A 16 -26.79 83.59 -19.46
N PRO A 17 -27.98 83.95 -18.92
CA PRO A 17 -28.37 85.36 -18.88
C PRO A 17 -27.61 86.22 -17.85
N THR A 18 -27.04 85.66 -16.78
CA THR A 18 -26.35 86.46 -15.74
C THR A 18 -24.89 86.79 -16.08
N CYS A 19 -24.21 85.94 -16.86
CA CYS A 19 -22.81 86.18 -17.26
C CYS A 19 -22.69 87.19 -18.41
N VAL A 20 -23.73 87.33 -19.25
CA VAL A 20 -23.81 88.32 -20.35
C VAL A 20 -23.75 89.76 -19.82
N LEU A 21 -24.43 90.02 -18.70
CA LEU A 21 -24.52 91.36 -18.10
C LEU A 21 -23.18 91.88 -17.54
N ILE A 22 -22.30 90.98 -17.06
CA ILE A 22 -20.99 91.36 -16.54
C ILE A 22 -20.01 91.68 -17.69
N ALA A 23 -20.08 90.95 -18.81
CA ALA A 23 -19.21 91.18 -19.97
C ALA A 23 -19.50 92.52 -20.67
N LEU A 24 -20.77 92.96 -20.71
CA LEU A 24 -21.17 94.25 -21.27
C LEU A 24 -20.61 95.46 -20.50
N SER A 25 -20.28 95.31 -19.21
CA SER A 25 -19.68 96.39 -18.41
C SER A 25 -18.17 96.56 -18.60
N LEU A 26 -17.46 95.63 -19.26
CA LEU A 26 -16.00 95.63 -19.38
C LEU A 26 -15.45 96.19 -20.70
N HIS A 27 -16.28 96.63 -21.65
CA HIS A 27 -15.87 97.35 -22.88
C HIS A 27 -14.68 96.71 -23.64
N THR A 28 -14.61 95.37 -23.69
CA THR A 28 -13.63 94.65 -24.52
C THR A 28 -14.26 94.21 -25.85
N PRO A 29 -13.64 94.50 -27.01
CA PRO A 29 -14.17 94.18 -28.32
C PRO A 29 -13.93 92.70 -28.65
N ARG A 30 -14.75 91.80 -28.09
CA ARG A 30 -14.88 90.40 -28.51
C ARG A 30 -16.14 89.77 -27.88
N ALA A 31 -17.30 90.30 -28.25
CA ALA A 31 -18.61 89.78 -27.84
C ALA A 31 -19.02 88.53 -28.64
N LEU A 32 -18.24 87.46 -28.55
CA LEU A 32 -18.53 86.16 -29.19
C LEU A 32 -18.21 84.94 -28.30
N TRP A 33 -17.86 85.13 -27.03
CA TRP A 33 -17.45 84.05 -26.12
C TRP A 33 -18.37 83.92 -24.90
N LEU A 34 -19.67 83.78 -25.14
CA LEU A 34 -20.69 83.57 -24.09
C LEU A 34 -21.34 82.19 -24.15
N SER A 35 -20.57 81.19 -24.59
CA SER A 35 -20.90 79.78 -24.51
C SER A 35 -20.16 79.18 -23.31
N ILE A 36 -20.85 78.45 -22.42
CA ILE A 36 -20.22 77.69 -21.33
C ILE A 36 -19.16 76.77 -21.95
N GLY A 37 -17.91 76.85 -21.47
CA GLY A 37 -16.78 76.22 -22.18
C GLY A 37 -15.75 75.56 -21.28
N PHE A 38 -15.91 75.58 -19.95
CA PHE A 38 -14.91 75.06 -19.02
C PHE A 38 -15.53 74.29 -17.85
N VAL A 39 -14.75 73.36 -17.30
CA VAL A 39 -15.07 72.56 -16.10
C VAL A 39 -13.96 72.77 -15.06
N CYS A 40 -14.34 73.05 -13.82
CA CYS A 40 -13.44 73.14 -12.68
C CYS A 40 -13.15 71.73 -12.13
N LEU A 41 -11.88 71.40 -11.90
CA LEU A 41 -11.42 70.06 -11.49
C LEU A 41 -11.08 69.95 -9.98
N GLU A 42 -11.30 71.01 -9.22
CA GLU A 42 -11.07 71.05 -7.76
C GLU A 42 -12.19 70.32 -6.99
N GLU A 43 -11.83 69.52 -5.99
CA GLU A 43 -12.78 68.71 -5.22
C GLU A 43 -13.86 69.55 -4.54
N GLY A 44 -13.53 70.75 -4.05
CA GLY A 44 -14.48 71.68 -3.44
C GLY A 44 -15.52 72.28 -4.40
N CYS A 45 -15.40 72.04 -5.71
CA CYS A 45 -16.27 72.57 -6.77
C CYS A 45 -17.11 71.49 -7.48
N GLN A 46 -17.01 70.23 -7.07
CA GLN A 46 -17.77 69.12 -7.66
C GLN A 46 -19.31 69.27 -7.68
N PRO A 47 -19.98 69.95 -6.72
CA PRO A 47 -21.44 70.13 -6.76
C PRO A 47 -21.94 71.01 -7.93
N GLY A 48 -21.05 71.77 -8.56
CA GLY A 48 -21.36 72.66 -9.69
C GLY A 48 -20.09 72.98 -10.49
N PRO A 49 -19.56 72.02 -11.27
CA PRO A 49 -18.22 72.13 -11.83
C PRO A 49 -18.20 72.92 -13.15
N LEU A 50 -19.35 73.21 -13.75
CA LEU A 50 -19.46 73.92 -15.03
C LEU A 50 -19.28 75.43 -14.86
N MET A 51 -18.45 76.03 -15.71
CA MET A 51 -18.15 77.46 -15.63
C MET A 51 -17.96 78.12 -17.00
N CYS A 52 -18.26 79.42 -17.08
CA CYS A 52 -17.96 80.25 -18.24
C CYS A 52 -16.60 80.97 -18.08
N CYS A 53 -16.12 81.62 -19.15
CA CYS A 53 -14.84 82.34 -19.16
C CYS A 53 -14.74 83.41 -18.06
N VAL A 54 -15.84 84.12 -17.76
CA VAL A 54 -15.88 85.12 -16.67
C VAL A 54 -15.80 84.47 -15.28
N CYS A 55 -16.54 83.36 -15.07
CA CYS A 55 -16.53 82.58 -13.82
C CYS A 55 -15.11 82.02 -13.52
N LYS A 56 -14.33 81.72 -14.57
CA LYS A 56 -12.93 81.25 -14.54
C LYS A 56 -11.91 82.36 -14.21
N GLU A 57 -11.97 83.50 -14.89
CA GLU A 57 -10.91 84.54 -14.78
C GLU A 57 -11.11 85.51 -13.61
N TYR A 58 -12.37 85.79 -13.26
CA TYR A 58 -12.72 86.83 -12.27
C TYR A 58 -13.71 86.35 -11.19
N GLY A 59 -14.17 85.10 -11.29
CA GLY A 59 -15.19 84.52 -10.42
C GLY A 59 -14.63 83.65 -9.30
N LYS A 60 -15.48 82.75 -8.78
CA LYS A 60 -15.17 81.87 -7.63
C LYS A 60 -14.13 80.78 -7.94
N HIS A 61 -13.80 80.55 -9.21
CA HIS A 61 -12.85 79.51 -9.65
C HIS A 61 -11.49 80.09 -10.04
N GLN A 62 -11.20 81.34 -9.67
CA GLN A 62 -9.94 82.00 -9.96
C GLN A 62 -8.78 81.28 -9.27
N GLY A 63 -7.84 80.77 -10.06
CA GLY A 63 -6.69 80.01 -9.57
C GLY A 63 -6.92 78.49 -9.40
N HIS A 64 -8.12 77.99 -9.70
CA HIS A 64 -8.42 76.55 -9.66
C HIS A 64 -7.96 75.86 -10.95
N LYS A 65 -7.68 74.55 -10.86
CA LYS A 65 -7.40 73.73 -12.05
C LYS A 65 -8.67 73.55 -12.89
N HIS A 66 -8.56 73.71 -14.21
CA HIS A 66 -9.69 73.66 -15.12
C HIS A 66 -9.37 72.98 -16.45
N ALA A 67 -10.40 72.38 -17.07
CA ALA A 67 -10.35 71.84 -18.42
C ALA A 67 -11.40 72.50 -19.32
N VAL A 68 -11.23 72.40 -20.63
CA VAL A 68 -12.28 72.77 -21.60
C VAL A 68 -13.40 71.73 -21.48
N LEU A 69 -14.64 72.18 -21.39
CA LEU A 69 -15.81 71.31 -21.19
C LEU A 69 -15.90 70.21 -22.24
N GLU A 70 -15.69 70.55 -23.51
CA GLU A 70 -15.69 69.58 -24.60
C GLU A 70 -14.59 68.52 -24.43
N SER A 71 -13.40 68.92 -23.98
CA SER A 71 -12.28 68.00 -23.74
C SER A 71 -12.56 67.04 -22.59
N GLU A 72 -13.06 67.55 -21.46
CA GLU A 72 -13.38 66.74 -20.28
C GLU A 72 -14.56 65.81 -20.56
N ALA A 73 -15.61 66.31 -21.23
CA ALA A 73 -16.75 65.50 -21.64
C ALA A 73 -16.33 64.40 -22.64
N ASN A 74 -15.40 64.68 -23.56
CA ASN A 74 -14.87 63.67 -24.46
C ASN A 74 -13.99 62.64 -23.75
N GLN A 75 -13.21 63.05 -22.75
CA GLN A 75 -12.42 62.14 -21.91
C GLN A 75 -13.30 61.21 -21.08
N ILE A 76 -14.37 61.74 -20.46
CA ILE A 76 -15.35 60.94 -19.71
C ILE A 76 -16.09 59.98 -20.66
N ARG A 77 -16.52 60.46 -21.84
CA ARG A 77 -17.16 59.59 -22.85
C ARG A 77 -16.23 58.46 -23.28
N ALA A 78 -14.95 58.74 -23.53
CA ALA A 78 -13.97 57.73 -23.87
C ALA A 78 -13.83 56.68 -22.75
N SER A 79 -13.68 57.13 -21.50
CA SER A 79 -13.62 56.23 -20.33
C SER A 79 -14.89 55.38 -20.16
N ILE A 80 -16.07 55.95 -20.37
CA ILE A 80 -17.34 55.20 -20.34
C ILE A 80 -17.41 54.18 -21.47
N LEU A 81 -16.96 54.52 -22.68
CA LEU A 81 -16.90 53.59 -23.81
C LEU A 81 -15.94 52.43 -23.54
N ASP A 82 -14.77 52.71 -22.95
CA ASP A 82 -13.78 51.71 -22.56
C ASP A 82 -14.35 50.80 -21.46
N MET A 83 -14.95 51.35 -20.41
CA MET A 83 -15.62 50.57 -19.36
C MET A 83 -16.75 49.70 -19.94
N ALA A 84 -17.58 50.27 -20.81
CA ALA A 84 -18.66 49.52 -21.46
C ALA A 84 -18.11 48.38 -22.34
N HIS A 85 -16.95 48.57 -22.98
CA HIS A 85 -16.28 47.51 -23.71
C HIS A 85 -15.77 46.42 -22.76
N CYS A 86 -15.07 46.78 -21.67
CA CYS A 86 -14.61 45.82 -20.66
C CYS A 86 -15.76 45.00 -20.05
N ILE A 87 -16.90 45.64 -19.73
CA ILE A 87 -18.07 44.95 -19.18
C ILE A 87 -18.64 43.95 -20.19
N ARG A 88 -18.72 44.30 -21.49
CA ARG A 88 -19.18 43.37 -22.53
C ARG A 88 -18.27 42.15 -22.64
N THR A 89 -16.96 42.36 -22.73
CA THR A 89 -15.98 41.27 -22.80
C THR A 89 -16.08 40.35 -21.58
N PHE A 90 -16.14 40.93 -20.37
CA PHE A 90 -16.30 40.15 -19.15
C PHE A 90 -17.61 39.36 -19.13
N THR A 91 -18.71 39.96 -19.61
CA THR A 91 -20.01 39.26 -19.71
C THR A 91 -19.96 38.06 -20.65
N GLU A 92 -19.24 38.18 -21.77
CA GLU A 92 -19.02 37.09 -22.72
C GLU A 92 -18.20 35.95 -22.09
N GLU A 93 -17.11 36.28 -21.39
CA GLU A 93 -16.27 35.31 -20.66
C GLU A 93 -17.06 34.56 -19.59
N VAL A 94 -17.82 35.28 -18.75
CA VAL A 94 -18.69 34.68 -17.72
C VAL A 94 -19.75 33.77 -18.35
N SER A 95 -20.35 34.19 -19.46
CA SER A 95 -21.36 33.40 -20.17
C SER A 95 -20.76 32.13 -20.78
N GLU A 96 -19.53 32.20 -21.30
CA GLU A 96 -18.80 31.02 -21.78
C GLU A 96 -18.46 30.05 -20.64
N TYR A 97 -17.98 30.57 -19.51
CA TYR A 97 -17.70 29.77 -18.34
C TYR A 97 -18.94 29.09 -17.78
N SER A 98 -20.07 29.81 -17.71
CA SER A 98 -21.36 29.25 -17.29
C SER A 98 -21.81 28.11 -18.21
N ARG A 99 -21.65 28.24 -19.53
CA ARG A 99 -21.97 27.16 -20.48
C ARG A 99 -21.07 25.93 -20.27
N LYS A 100 -19.78 26.15 -20.02
CA LYS A 100 -18.84 25.05 -19.69
C LYS A 100 -19.24 24.34 -18.40
N LEU A 101 -19.61 25.07 -17.35
CA LEU A 101 -20.07 24.49 -16.08
C LEU A 101 -21.31 23.60 -16.28
N VAL A 102 -22.31 24.10 -17.00
CA VAL A 102 -23.53 23.31 -17.30
C VAL A 102 -23.18 22.04 -18.08
N GLY A 103 -22.28 22.13 -19.07
CA GLY A 103 -21.83 20.96 -19.83
C GLY A 103 -21.13 19.92 -18.95
N VAL A 104 -20.28 20.34 -18.02
CA VAL A 104 -19.62 19.43 -17.06
C VAL A 104 -20.64 18.78 -16.12
N VAL A 105 -21.60 19.54 -15.59
CA VAL A 105 -22.67 19.00 -14.74
C VAL A 105 -23.46 17.92 -15.49
N GLN A 106 -23.86 18.17 -16.73
CA GLN A 106 -24.57 17.20 -17.56
C GLN A 106 -23.73 15.95 -17.86
N GLN A 107 -22.41 16.09 -18.08
CA GLN A 107 -21.52 14.93 -18.24
C GLN A 107 -21.37 14.10 -16.96
N ILE A 108 -21.48 14.73 -15.78
CA ILE A 108 -21.42 14.05 -14.49
C ILE A 108 -22.72 13.31 -14.21
N GLU A 109 -23.84 14.02 -14.31
CA GLU A 109 -25.18 13.50 -13.99
C GLU A 109 -25.70 12.52 -15.06
N GLY A 110 -25.32 12.71 -16.32
CA GLY A 110 -25.91 12.01 -17.45
C GLY A 110 -27.12 12.74 -18.00
N GLY A 111 -27.87 12.06 -18.86
CA GLY A 111 -29.02 12.65 -19.54
C GLY A 111 -30.17 11.67 -19.72
N VAL A 112 -31.30 12.17 -20.20
CA VAL A 112 -32.42 11.36 -20.68
C VAL A 112 -32.51 11.63 -22.18
N GLU A 113 -32.36 10.60 -23.00
CA GLU A 113 -32.60 10.71 -24.44
C GLU A 113 -34.06 10.33 -24.72
N ASP A 114 -34.86 11.31 -25.14
CA ASP A 114 -36.20 11.06 -25.67
C ASP A 114 -36.07 10.51 -27.10
N ARG A 115 -36.13 9.18 -27.25
CA ARG A 115 -36.33 8.59 -28.57
C ARG A 115 -37.77 8.86 -29.00
N VAL A 116 -37.93 9.73 -30.00
CA VAL A 116 -39.22 10.00 -30.65
C VAL A 116 -39.83 8.69 -31.14
N GLY A 117 -40.89 8.21 -30.46
CA GLY A 117 -41.76 7.15 -30.96
C GLY A 117 -41.92 5.89 -30.10
N VAL A 118 -41.23 5.75 -28.96
CA VAL A 118 -41.47 4.65 -28.01
C VAL A 118 -41.40 5.20 -26.60
N ASP A 119 -42.39 4.89 -25.76
CA ASP A 119 -42.62 5.39 -24.39
C ASP A 119 -41.60 4.86 -23.36
N LEU A 120 -40.33 4.72 -23.76
CA LEU A 120 -39.21 4.24 -22.95
C LEU A 120 -38.15 5.33 -22.91
N THR A 121 -38.12 6.09 -21.82
CA THR A 121 -37.03 7.01 -21.50
C THR A 121 -35.77 6.20 -21.19
N GLU A 122 -34.82 6.12 -22.13
CA GLU A 122 -33.49 5.54 -21.85
C GLU A 122 -32.65 6.59 -21.13
N HIS A 123 -32.32 6.31 -19.88
CA HIS A 123 -31.39 7.13 -19.10
C HIS A 123 -29.97 6.84 -19.58
N VAL A 124 -29.30 7.84 -20.15
CA VAL A 124 -27.90 7.74 -20.56
C VAL A 124 -27.04 8.01 -19.32
N PRO A 125 -26.30 7.00 -18.81
CA PRO A 125 -25.55 7.16 -17.58
C PRO A 125 -24.41 8.17 -17.77
N GLY A 126 -24.31 9.11 -16.85
CA GLY A 126 -23.18 10.04 -16.78
C GLY A 126 -21.91 9.38 -16.25
N THR A 127 -20.83 10.16 -16.20
CA THR A 127 -19.54 9.72 -15.65
C THR A 127 -19.63 9.30 -14.18
N ALA A 128 -20.55 9.86 -13.39
CA ALA A 128 -20.78 9.46 -12.01
C ALA A 128 -21.34 8.02 -11.90
N GLU A 129 -22.30 7.65 -12.75
CA GLU A 129 -22.86 6.30 -12.74
C GLU A 129 -21.88 5.28 -13.31
N SER A 130 -21.07 5.66 -14.30
CA SER A 130 -19.96 4.84 -14.79
C SER A 130 -18.94 4.55 -13.68
N ALA A 131 -18.55 5.57 -12.89
CA ALA A 131 -17.64 5.38 -11.75
C ALA A 131 -18.24 4.46 -10.69
N ARG A 132 -19.53 4.64 -10.34
CA ARG A 132 -20.24 3.73 -9.42
C ARG A 132 -20.29 2.30 -9.95
N SER A 133 -20.57 2.13 -11.24
CA SER A 133 -20.60 0.82 -11.91
C SER A 133 -19.22 0.15 -11.87
N CYS A 134 -18.15 0.90 -12.11
CA CYS A 134 -16.77 0.40 -12.00
C CYS A 134 -16.45 -0.09 -10.58
N VAL A 135 -16.84 0.67 -9.55
CA VAL A 135 -16.68 0.25 -8.15
C VAL A 135 -17.50 -1.01 -7.85
N ARG A 136 -18.77 -1.08 -8.27
CA ARG A 136 -19.61 -2.27 -8.08
C ARG A 136 -19.02 -3.49 -8.79
N ALA A 137 -18.53 -3.34 -10.01
CA ALA A 137 -17.91 -4.41 -10.78
C ALA A 137 -16.63 -4.92 -10.12
N TYR A 138 -15.77 -4.02 -9.63
CA TYR A 138 -14.57 -4.39 -8.87
C TYR A 138 -14.90 -5.21 -7.62
N PHE A 139 -15.87 -4.75 -6.82
CA PHE A 139 -16.26 -5.50 -5.64
C PHE A 139 -16.97 -6.81 -5.98
N ALA A 140 -17.75 -6.88 -7.05
CA ALA A 140 -18.36 -8.13 -7.50
C ALA A 140 -17.31 -9.18 -7.86
N ASP A 141 -16.29 -8.80 -8.63
CA ASP A 141 -15.16 -9.67 -9.00
C ASP A 141 -14.34 -10.10 -7.77
N LEU A 142 -14.13 -9.19 -6.82
CA LEU A 142 -13.46 -9.50 -5.55
C LEU A 142 -14.27 -10.52 -4.72
N HIS A 143 -15.59 -10.36 -4.62
CA HIS A 143 -16.44 -11.33 -3.91
C HIS A 143 -16.41 -12.69 -4.59
N GLU A 144 -16.50 -12.75 -5.93
CA GLU A 144 -16.41 -14.00 -6.68
C GLU A 144 -15.06 -14.69 -6.47
N THR A 145 -13.97 -13.93 -6.45
CA THR A 145 -12.63 -14.44 -6.16
C THR A 145 -12.53 -15.00 -4.75
N LEU A 146 -13.07 -14.29 -3.75
CA LEU A 146 -13.09 -14.76 -2.36
C LEU A 146 -13.94 -16.02 -2.18
N CYS A 147 -15.11 -16.10 -2.82
CA CYS A 147 -15.94 -17.32 -2.80
C CYS A 147 -15.19 -18.52 -3.38
N ARG A 148 -14.46 -18.34 -4.50
CA ARG A 148 -13.61 -19.42 -5.05
C ARG A 148 -12.50 -19.84 -4.09
N GLN A 149 -11.85 -18.87 -3.42
CA GLN A 149 -10.82 -19.17 -2.43
C GLN A 149 -11.38 -19.94 -1.22
N GLU A 150 -12.59 -19.59 -0.76
CA GLU A 150 -13.31 -20.29 0.30
C GLU A 150 -13.63 -21.75 -0.10
N GLU A 151 -14.19 -21.97 -1.30
CA GLU A 151 -14.46 -23.31 -1.81
C GLU A 151 -13.18 -24.17 -1.90
N MET A 152 -12.08 -23.58 -2.37
CA MET A 152 -10.78 -24.24 -2.41
C MET A 152 -10.27 -24.58 -1.00
N ALA A 153 -10.37 -23.65 -0.06
CA ALA A 153 -9.98 -23.84 1.33
C ALA A 153 -10.76 -24.98 2.00
N LEU A 154 -12.09 -25.02 1.83
CA LEU A 154 -12.94 -26.09 2.34
C LEU A 154 -12.60 -27.44 1.72
N SER A 155 -12.34 -27.48 0.40
CA SER A 155 -11.94 -28.71 -0.30
C SER A 155 -10.65 -29.31 0.25
N VAL A 156 -9.68 -28.48 0.65
CA VAL A 156 -8.43 -28.93 1.30
C VAL A 156 -8.70 -29.55 2.67
N VAL A 157 -9.60 -28.95 3.47
CA VAL A 157 -10.02 -29.51 4.76
C VAL A 157 -10.76 -30.83 4.57
N ASP A 158 -11.71 -30.89 3.65
CA ASP A 158 -12.45 -32.13 3.34
C ASP A 158 -11.53 -33.25 2.87
N ALA A 159 -10.54 -32.93 2.02
CA ALA A 159 -9.54 -33.90 1.59
C ALA A 159 -8.75 -34.46 2.78
N HIS A 160 -8.22 -33.60 3.65
CA HIS A 160 -7.50 -34.01 4.84
C HIS A 160 -8.37 -34.86 5.79
N VAL A 161 -9.61 -34.45 6.06
CA VAL A 161 -10.54 -35.20 6.91
C VAL A 161 -10.81 -36.59 6.33
N ARG A 162 -11.07 -36.68 5.01
CA ARG A 162 -11.30 -37.97 4.35
C ARG A 162 -10.08 -38.88 4.47
N GLU A 163 -8.89 -38.38 4.15
CA GLU A 163 -7.64 -39.14 4.24
C GLU A 163 -7.39 -39.63 5.67
N ARG A 164 -7.54 -38.75 6.65
CA ARG A 164 -7.35 -39.06 8.07
C ARG A 164 -8.35 -40.12 8.56
N LEU A 165 -9.63 -39.99 8.19
CA LEU A 165 -10.66 -40.97 8.56
C LEU A 165 -10.42 -42.34 7.90
N VAL A 166 -10.02 -42.37 6.62
CA VAL A 166 -9.67 -43.62 5.93
C VAL A 166 -8.50 -44.30 6.64
N TRP A 167 -7.44 -43.55 6.95
CA TRP A 167 -6.29 -44.06 7.66
C TRP A 167 -6.67 -44.60 9.05
N LEU A 168 -7.44 -43.86 9.84
CA LEU A 168 -7.89 -44.28 11.17
C LEU A 168 -8.76 -45.54 11.13
N ARG A 169 -9.66 -45.64 10.15
CA ARG A 169 -10.50 -46.85 9.95
C ARG A 169 -9.65 -48.05 9.56
N GLN A 170 -8.67 -47.87 8.68
CA GLN A 170 -7.73 -48.94 8.33
C GLN A 170 -6.97 -49.45 9.57
N GLN A 171 -6.45 -48.53 10.40
CA GLN A 171 -5.79 -48.90 11.66
C GLN A 171 -6.73 -49.65 12.62
N GLN A 172 -8.00 -49.26 12.68
CA GLN A 172 -9.01 -49.96 13.47
C GLN A 172 -9.27 -51.39 12.95
N GLU A 173 -9.35 -51.58 11.64
CA GLU A 173 -9.52 -52.90 11.02
C GLU A 173 -8.29 -53.80 11.22
N ASP A 174 -7.08 -53.25 11.07
CA ASP A 174 -5.82 -53.96 11.31
C ASP A 174 -5.73 -54.42 12.78
N MET A 175 -6.09 -53.56 13.73
CA MET A 175 -6.13 -53.89 15.15
C MET A 175 -7.20 -54.95 15.48
N THR A 176 -8.37 -54.89 14.83
CA THR A 176 -9.42 -55.90 14.98
C THR A 176 -8.94 -57.26 14.46
N THR A 177 -8.22 -57.27 13.35
CA THR A 177 -7.61 -58.49 12.78
C THR A 177 -6.57 -59.09 13.73
N LEU A 178 -5.70 -58.25 14.30
CA LEU A 178 -4.71 -58.67 15.29
C LEU A 178 -5.37 -59.28 16.54
N LEU A 179 -6.42 -58.63 17.07
CA LEU A 179 -7.15 -59.13 18.24
C LEU A 179 -7.81 -60.50 17.98
N SER A 180 -8.31 -60.72 16.75
CA SER A 180 -8.84 -62.02 16.32
C SER A 180 -7.76 -63.10 16.24
N GLN A 181 -6.59 -62.77 15.70
CA GLN A 181 -5.43 -63.67 15.63
C GLN A 181 -4.92 -64.04 17.02
N LEU A 182 -4.82 -63.06 17.93
CA LEU A 182 -4.46 -63.27 19.34
C LEU A 182 -5.46 -64.21 20.03
N SER A 183 -6.76 -63.92 19.90
CA SER A 183 -7.82 -64.76 20.50
C SER A 183 -7.77 -66.20 19.99
N THR A 184 -7.55 -66.38 18.68
CA THR A 184 -7.44 -67.71 18.05
C THR A 184 -6.21 -68.46 18.56
N ALA A 185 -5.06 -67.79 18.66
CA ALA A 185 -3.84 -68.39 19.17
C ALA A 185 -3.95 -68.78 20.65
N CYS A 186 -4.57 -67.92 21.48
CA CYS A 186 -4.86 -68.23 22.89
C CYS A 186 -5.74 -69.47 23.02
N LEU A 187 -6.87 -69.51 22.30
CA LEU A 187 -7.78 -70.65 22.31
C LEU A 187 -7.09 -71.94 21.84
N HIS A 188 -6.24 -71.85 20.81
CA HIS A 188 -5.47 -73.00 20.33
C HIS A 188 -4.46 -73.49 21.38
N CYS A 189 -3.78 -72.58 22.08
CA CYS A 189 -2.87 -72.94 23.18
C CYS A 189 -3.62 -73.61 24.33
N GLU A 190 -4.75 -73.04 24.78
CA GLU A 190 -5.60 -73.62 25.84
C GLU A 190 -6.10 -75.03 25.48
N LYS A 191 -6.59 -75.20 24.24
CA LYS A 191 -7.06 -76.49 23.76
C LYS A 191 -5.95 -77.53 23.68
N THR A 192 -4.73 -77.12 23.32
CA THR A 192 -3.58 -78.03 23.28
C THR A 192 -3.13 -78.43 24.69
N LEU A 193 -3.17 -77.51 25.66
CA LEU A 193 -2.83 -77.80 27.07
C LEU A 193 -3.76 -78.84 27.72
N GLN A 194 -4.97 -79.05 27.17
CA GLN A 194 -5.93 -80.06 27.65
C GLN A 194 -5.78 -81.44 26.99
N GLN A 195 -4.84 -81.62 26.05
CA GLN A 195 -4.64 -82.88 25.33
C GLN A 195 -3.60 -83.79 26.02
N ASP A 196 -3.55 -85.05 25.60
CA ASP A 196 -2.53 -86.00 26.01
C ASP A 196 -1.12 -85.61 25.51
N ASP A 197 -0.10 -86.03 26.25
CA ASP A 197 1.31 -85.64 26.03
C ASP A 197 1.78 -85.84 24.59
N CYS A 198 1.34 -86.93 23.93
CA CYS A 198 1.69 -87.20 22.54
C CYS A 198 1.20 -86.12 21.57
N ARG A 199 -0.05 -85.64 21.72
CA ARG A 199 -0.62 -84.62 20.83
C ARG A 199 -0.06 -83.22 21.09
N VAL A 200 0.30 -82.92 22.33
CA VAL A 200 1.02 -81.68 22.70
C VAL A 200 2.37 -81.60 21.98
N VAL A 201 3.12 -82.71 21.95
CA VAL A 201 4.43 -82.74 21.27
C VAL A 201 4.28 -82.56 19.76
N LEU A 202 3.24 -83.14 19.14
CA LEU A 202 2.98 -83.01 17.70
C LEU A 202 2.62 -81.58 17.27
N THR A 203 1.93 -80.82 18.13
CA THR A 203 1.46 -79.45 17.83
C THR A 203 2.48 -78.36 18.19
N LYS A 204 3.59 -78.71 18.86
CA LYS A 204 4.65 -77.78 19.29
C LYS A 204 5.14 -76.83 18.18
N GLN A 205 5.44 -77.36 16.99
CA GLN A 205 5.98 -76.55 15.89
C GLN A 205 4.95 -75.54 15.37
N GLU A 206 3.67 -75.91 15.37
CA GLU A 206 2.57 -75.07 14.89
C GLU A 206 2.30 -73.90 15.85
N ILE A 207 2.25 -74.17 17.17
CA ILE A 207 2.14 -73.14 18.21
C ILE A 207 3.34 -72.20 18.19
N LYS A 208 4.56 -72.73 18.05
CA LYS A 208 5.76 -71.90 18.00
C LYS A 208 5.74 -70.94 16.81
N ARG A 209 5.30 -71.40 15.63
CA ARG A 209 5.15 -70.58 14.43
C ARG A 209 4.08 -69.50 14.58
N LEU A 210 2.95 -69.81 15.23
CA LEU A 210 1.90 -68.84 15.56
C LEU A 210 2.45 -67.73 16.49
N LEU A 211 3.15 -68.11 17.56
CA LEU A 211 3.78 -67.19 18.50
C LEU A 211 4.84 -66.29 17.84
N GLU A 212 5.70 -66.85 16.98
CA GLU A 212 6.70 -66.08 16.24
C GLU A 212 6.04 -65.06 15.28
N THR A 213 4.89 -65.40 14.69
CA THR A 213 4.14 -64.50 13.80
C THR A 213 3.52 -63.34 14.60
N LEU A 214 2.90 -63.65 15.75
CA LEU A 214 2.33 -62.65 16.65
C LEU A 214 3.40 -61.71 17.23
N GLN A 215 4.58 -62.23 17.60
CA GLN A 215 5.69 -61.40 18.08
C GLN A 215 6.17 -60.40 17.01
N LYS A 216 6.27 -60.82 15.75
CA LYS A 216 6.64 -59.91 14.65
C LYS A 216 5.61 -58.81 14.46
N GLN A 217 4.32 -59.14 14.53
CA GLN A 217 3.24 -58.15 14.41
C GLN A 217 3.21 -57.21 15.61
N GLN A 218 3.44 -57.70 16.83
CA GLN A 218 3.53 -56.87 18.04
C GLN A 218 4.61 -55.80 17.92
N GLN A 219 5.78 -56.15 17.37
CA GLN A 219 6.88 -55.19 17.18
C GLN A 219 6.49 -54.08 16.20
N GLN A 220 5.85 -54.44 15.07
CA GLN A 220 5.34 -53.47 14.10
C GLN A 220 4.29 -52.52 14.69
N PHE A 221 3.42 -53.01 15.57
CA PHE A 221 2.43 -52.17 16.26
C PHE A 221 3.05 -51.26 17.32
N THR A 222 4.07 -51.72 18.03
CA THR A 222 4.74 -50.92 19.08
C THR A 222 5.41 -49.69 18.46
N ASP A 223 6.12 -49.89 17.34
CA ASP A 223 6.75 -48.79 16.60
C ASP A 223 5.70 -47.78 16.03
N LEU A 224 4.50 -48.27 15.70
CA LEU A 224 3.42 -47.44 15.17
C LEU A 224 2.71 -46.64 16.27
N ALA A 225 2.48 -47.25 17.44
CA ALA A 225 1.76 -46.66 18.56
C ALA A 225 2.42 -45.39 19.08
N ASP A 226 3.75 -45.30 19.04
CA ASP A 226 4.52 -44.11 19.44
C ASP A 226 4.29 -42.90 18.51
N HIS A 227 3.74 -43.11 17.30
CA HIS A 227 3.53 -42.07 16.29
C HIS A 227 2.06 -41.69 16.07
N VAL A 228 1.10 -42.37 16.72
CA VAL A 228 -0.33 -42.07 16.55
C VAL A 228 -0.74 -40.91 17.45
N GLN A 229 -0.88 -39.71 16.88
CA GLN A 229 -1.57 -38.59 17.54
C GLN A 229 -3.09 -38.80 17.48
N LEU A 230 -3.67 -39.20 18.61
CA LEU A 230 -5.11 -39.42 18.80
C LEU A 230 -5.93 -38.13 19.01
N ASP A 231 -5.32 -36.95 18.86
CA ASP A 231 -6.03 -35.69 19.00
C ASP A 231 -7.08 -35.52 17.90
N ALA A 232 -8.34 -35.32 18.26
CA ALA A 232 -9.42 -35.10 17.30
C ALA A 232 -9.35 -33.71 16.63
N GLY A 233 -8.54 -32.79 17.15
CA GLY A 233 -8.35 -31.45 16.59
C GLY A 233 -7.85 -31.47 15.15
N ILE A 234 -8.36 -30.53 14.35
CA ILE A 234 -7.87 -30.21 13.01
C ILE A 234 -7.33 -28.78 13.09
N PRO A 235 -6.04 -28.60 13.44
CA PRO A 235 -5.45 -27.27 13.51
C PRO A 235 -5.38 -26.64 12.11
N VAL A 236 -6.03 -25.49 11.94
CA VAL A 236 -6.09 -24.73 10.69
C VAL A 236 -5.39 -23.39 10.87
N THR A 237 -4.49 -23.05 9.95
CA THR A 237 -3.85 -21.73 9.88
C THR A 237 -4.08 -21.14 8.51
N PHE A 238 -4.41 -19.84 8.45
CA PHE A 238 -4.57 -19.11 7.20
C PHE A 238 -3.31 -18.34 6.85
N THR A 239 -2.86 -18.47 5.61
CA THR A 239 -1.81 -17.63 5.05
C THR A 239 -2.37 -16.25 4.68
N LYS A 240 -1.48 -15.28 4.49
CA LYS A 240 -1.87 -13.92 4.08
C LYS A 240 -2.56 -13.85 2.71
N ASP A 241 -2.38 -14.86 1.85
CA ASP A 241 -3.04 -15.02 0.55
C ASP A 241 -4.29 -15.93 0.62
N ASN A 242 -4.91 -16.06 1.80
CA ASN A 242 -6.13 -16.83 2.05
C ASN A 242 -6.04 -18.34 1.76
N ARG A 243 -4.82 -18.92 1.76
CA ARG A 243 -4.66 -20.38 1.67
C ARG A 243 -4.75 -21.00 3.05
N VAL A 244 -5.21 -22.24 3.09
CA VAL A 244 -5.34 -23.04 4.31
C VAL A 244 -4.14 -23.97 4.45
N HIS A 245 -3.49 -23.90 5.60
CA HIS A 245 -2.56 -24.90 6.10
C HIS A 245 -3.25 -25.75 7.17
N ILE A 246 -3.09 -27.07 7.07
CA ILE A 246 -3.60 -28.02 8.06
C ILE A 246 -2.42 -28.66 8.77
N GLY A 247 -2.34 -28.45 10.08
CA GLY A 247 -1.28 -28.99 10.90
C GLY A 247 -0.97 -28.09 12.09
N PRO A 248 -0.37 -28.64 13.15
CA PRO A 248 -0.10 -27.89 14.39
C PRO A 248 0.90 -26.75 14.17
N LYS A 249 1.80 -26.91 13.19
CA LYS A 249 2.75 -25.88 12.78
C LYS A 249 2.77 -25.78 11.27
N MET A 250 2.85 -24.56 10.75
CA MET A 250 3.01 -24.30 9.32
C MET A 250 4.49 -24.40 8.96
N GLU A 251 4.81 -25.30 8.03
CA GLU A 251 6.18 -25.51 7.57
C GLU A 251 6.56 -24.45 6.53
N ILE A 252 7.65 -23.72 6.80
CA ILE A 252 8.13 -22.64 5.95
C ILE A 252 9.57 -22.95 5.54
N ARG A 253 9.82 -23.03 4.23
CA ARG A 253 11.16 -23.21 3.69
C ARG A 253 11.84 -21.86 3.51
N VAL A 254 12.96 -21.70 4.19
CA VAL A 254 13.78 -20.48 4.17
C VAL A 254 15.16 -20.81 3.64
N VAL A 255 15.71 -19.96 2.79
CA VAL A 255 17.13 -20.06 2.39
C VAL A 255 17.90 -18.89 2.98
N THR A 256 19.01 -19.18 3.65
CA THR A 256 19.90 -18.17 4.23
C THR A 256 21.13 -18.01 3.33
N LEU A 257 21.27 -16.83 2.74
CA LEU A 257 22.29 -16.46 1.75
C LEU A 257 23.05 -15.22 2.20
N GLY A 258 24.16 -14.91 1.51
CA GLY A 258 25.05 -13.80 1.85
C GLY A 258 26.52 -14.21 1.79
N LEU A 259 27.40 -13.21 1.86
CA LEU A 259 28.84 -13.41 1.71
C LEU A 259 29.43 -14.31 2.81
N ASP A 260 30.60 -14.89 2.55
CA ASP A 260 31.36 -15.60 3.57
C ASP A 260 31.78 -14.67 4.72
N GLY A 261 31.74 -15.20 5.94
CA GLY A 261 32.02 -14.43 7.15
C GLY A 261 30.87 -13.56 7.67
N ALA A 262 29.76 -13.44 6.93
CA ALA A 262 28.62 -12.60 7.35
C ALA A 262 27.89 -13.08 8.61
N GLY A 263 28.06 -14.35 9.02
CA GLY A 263 27.47 -14.90 10.25
C GLY A 263 26.19 -15.71 10.06
N LYS A 264 25.87 -16.17 8.84
CA LYS A 264 24.69 -17.00 8.52
C LYS A 264 24.53 -18.22 9.43
N THR A 265 25.57 -19.04 9.53
CA THR A 265 25.60 -20.25 10.36
C THR A 265 25.49 -19.93 11.85
N THR A 266 26.08 -18.82 12.30
CA THR A 266 25.95 -18.36 13.69
C THR A 266 24.52 -17.96 14.01
N ILE A 267 23.84 -17.23 13.12
CA ILE A 267 22.42 -16.90 13.26
C ILE A 267 21.58 -18.17 13.34
N LEU A 268 21.83 -19.15 12.47
CA LEU A 268 21.10 -20.41 12.45
C LEU A 268 21.20 -21.16 13.78
N PHE A 269 22.42 -21.35 14.30
CA PHE A 269 22.62 -22.06 15.57
C PHE A 269 22.06 -21.26 16.76
N LYS A 270 22.22 -19.94 16.75
CA LYS A 270 21.66 -19.08 17.79
C LYS A 270 20.14 -19.17 17.83
N LEU A 271 19.47 -19.19 16.68
CA LEU A 271 18.02 -19.38 16.60
C LEU A 271 17.56 -20.78 17.03
N LYS A 272 18.36 -21.82 16.79
CA LYS A 272 17.99 -23.21 17.11
C LYS A 272 18.19 -23.57 18.58
N GLN A 273 19.31 -23.18 19.18
CA GLN A 273 19.77 -23.68 20.48
C GLN A 273 20.00 -22.58 21.52
N ASP A 274 19.81 -21.31 21.15
CA ASP A 274 20.18 -20.12 21.95
C ASP A 274 21.66 -20.09 22.39
N GLU A 275 22.50 -20.95 21.79
CA GLU A 275 23.91 -21.06 22.08
C GLU A 275 24.77 -20.44 20.97
N PHE A 276 25.82 -19.74 21.36
CA PHE A 276 26.83 -19.28 20.43
C PHE A 276 27.81 -20.41 20.14
N MET A 277 27.81 -20.90 18.90
CA MET A 277 28.84 -21.79 18.40
C MET A 277 29.87 -21.03 17.56
N GLN A 278 31.16 -21.32 17.78
CA GLN A 278 32.20 -20.80 16.90
C GLN A 278 32.00 -21.36 15.47
N PRO A 279 31.80 -20.50 14.46
CA PRO A 279 31.46 -20.97 13.13
C PRO A 279 32.68 -21.58 12.43
N ILE A 280 32.55 -22.82 11.97
CA ILE A 280 33.45 -23.41 10.98
C ILE A 280 32.92 -23.03 9.59
N PRO A 281 33.76 -22.58 8.64
CA PRO A 281 33.29 -22.19 7.32
C PRO A 281 32.48 -23.31 6.63
N THR A 282 31.20 -23.07 6.36
CA THR A 282 30.29 -24.05 5.76
C THR A 282 30.78 -24.48 4.38
N ILE A 283 31.08 -25.78 4.23
CA ILE A 283 31.42 -26.42 2.97
C ILE A 283 30.13 -27.04 2.43
N GLY A 284 29.47 -26.37 1.49
CA GLY A 284 28.17 -26.81 0.96
C GLY A 284 27.01 -26.10 1.65
N PHE A 285 26.24 -26.84 2.45
CA PHE A 285 25.04 -26.33 3.11
C PHE A 285 24.77 -27.04 4.45
N ASN A 286 23.97 -26.42 5.31
CA ASN A 286 23.39 -27.01 6.52
C ASN A 286 21.85 -26.84 6.48
N VAL A 287 21.11 -27.79 7.02
CA VAL A 287 19.64 -27.71 7.11
C VAL A 287 19.23 -27.87 8.54
N GLU A 288 18.50 -26.89 9.05
CA GLU A 288 17.99 -26.94 10.41
C GLU A 288 16.55 -26.50 10.48
N THR A 289 15.83 -27.10 11.42
CA THR A 289 14.46 -26.73 11.73
C THR A 289 14.44 -25.86 12.98
N VAL A 290 13.88 -24.67 12.86
CA VAL A 290 13.65 -23.73 13.97
C VAL A 290 12.15 -23.54 14.14
N GLU A 291 11.66 -23.82 15.33
CA GLU A 291 10.27 -23.58 15.68
C GLU A 291 10.12 -22.19 16.29
N TYR A 292 9.18 -21.40 15.78
CA TYR A 292 8.93 -20.07 16.28
C TYR A 292 7.42 -19.77 16.15
N LYS A 293 6.75 -19.62 17.29
CA LYS A 293 5.28 -19.56 17.38
C LYS A 293 4.64 -20.81 16.74
N ASN A 294 3.61 -20.63 15.91
CA ASN A 294 2.96 -21.69 15.14
C ASN A 294 3.69 -22.01 13.81
N LEU A 295 4.93 -21.55 13.63
CA LEU A 295 5.71 -21.78 12.42
C LEU A 295 6.87 -22.72 12.69
N LYS A 296 7.16 -23.57 11.70
CA LYS A 296 8.32 -24.46 11.66
C LYS A 296 9.17 -24.06 10.46
N PHE A 297 10.23 -23.30 10.71
CA PHE A 297 11.13 -22.82 9.67
C PHE A 297 12.18 -23.88 9.35
N THR A 298 12.14 -24.43 8.14
CA THR A 298 13.19 -25.29 7.58
C THR A 298 14.20 -24.40 6.86
N ILE A 299 15.28 -24.05 7.56
CA ILE A 299 16.29 -23.08 7.12
C ILE A 299 17.46 -23.81 6.46
N TRP A 300 17.73 -23.45 5.20
CA TRP A 300 18.87 -23.90 4.42
C TRP A 300 19.98 -22.85 4.49
N ASP A 301 21.02 -23.07 5.31
CA ASP A 301 22.21 -22.22 5.36
C ASP A 301 23.20 -22.66 4.29
N VAL A 302 23.49 -21.80 3.32
CA VAL A 302 24.33 -22.12 2.16
C VAL A 302 25.65 -21.37 2.23
N GLY A 303 26.75 -22.05 1.88
CA GLY A 303 28.10 -21.46 1.87
C GLY A 303 28.19 -20.18 1.04
N GLY A 304 28.81 -19.14 1.62
CA GLY A 304 28.92 -17.81 1.01
C GLY A 304 30.20 -17.55 0.21
N LYS A 305 31.12 -18.51 0.17
CA LYS A 305 32.41 -18.36 -0.54
C LYS A 305 32.15 -18.13 -2.02
N HIS A 306 32.89 -17.20 -2.64
CA HIS A 306 32.71 -16.82 -4.05
C HIS A 306 32.55 -18.01 -5.01
N LYS A 307 33.37 -19.07 -4.87
CA LYS A 307 33.30 -20.28 -5.72
C LYS A 307 32.03 -21.13 -5.54
N LEU A 308 31.32 -20.99 -4.42
CA LEU A 308 30.13 -21.77 -4.08
C LEU A 308 28.83 -21.02 -4.39
N ARG A 309 28.86 -19.70 -4.57
CA ARG A 309 27.66 -18.87 -4.86
C ARG A 309 26.87 -19.33 -6.10
N PRO A 310 27.49 -19.82 -7.19
CA PRO A 310 26.73 -20.38 -8.32
C PRO A 310 25.82 -21.56 -7.95
N LEU A 311 26.04 -22.21 -6.80
CA LEU A 311 25.21 -23.31 -6.32
C LEU A 311 23.94 -22.83 -5.61
N TRP A 312 23.83 -21.54 -5.27
CA TRP A 312 22.65 -20.98 -4.59
C TRP A 312 21.35 -21.26 -5.36
N LYS A 313 21.41 -21.24 -6.70
CA LYS A 313 20.28 -21.53 -7.59
C LYS A 313 19.61 -22.89 -7.36
N HIS A 314 20.35 -23.87 -6.84
CA HIS A 314 19.78 -25.19 -6.52
C HIS A 314 18.83 -25.16 -5.32
N TYR A 315 18.82 -24.07 -4.56
CA TYR A 315 18.02 -23.93 -3.35
C TYR A 315 16.83 -22.97 -3.50
N TYR A 316 16.63 -22.34 -4.66
CA TYR A 316 15.55 -21.34 -4.84
C TYR A 316 14.16 -21.97 -4.96
N LEU A 317 14.06 -23.16 -5.53
CA LEU A 317 12.77 -23.82 -5.78
C LEU A 317 11.99 -24.02 -4.48
N ASN A 318 10.70 -23.65 -4.48
CA ASN A 318 9.79 -23.75 -3.33
C ASN A 318 10.27 -22.99 -2.08
N THR A 319 11.01 -21.88 -2.25
CA THR A 319 11.42 -21.01 -1.14
C THR A 319 10.34 -19.96 -0.86
N GLN A 320 9.82 -19.91 0.37
CA GLN A 320 8.87 -18.86 0.77
C GLN A 320 9.55 -17.59 1.28
N ALA A 321 10.76 -17.71 1.84
CA ALA A 321 11.53 -16.56 2.31
C ALA A 321 13.03 -16.73 2.08
N VAL A 322 13.70 -15.62 1.75
CA VAL A 322 15.15 -15.50 1.66
C VAL A 322 15.62 -14.65 2.84
N VAL A 323 16.55 -15.18 3.62
CA VAL A 323 17.30 -14.43 4.63
C VAL A 323 18.65 -14.07 4.04
N PHE A 324 18.91 -12.79 3.78
CA PHE A 324 20.18 -12.32 3.27
C PHE A 324 20.98 -11.66 4.39
N VAL A 325 22.13 -12.23 4.74
CA VAL A 325 22.94 -11.75 5.87
C VAL A 325 24.11 -10.90 5.35
N ILE A 326 24.20 -9.68 5.85
CA ILE A 326 25.24 -8.70 5.53
C ILE A 326 26.09 -8.47 6.77
N ASP A 327 27.40 -8.44 6.57
CA ASP A 327 28.37 -8.09 7.61
C ASP A 327 28.49 -6.56 7.71
N SER A 328 27.97 -5.98 8.77
CA SER A 328 27.93 -4.52 8.94
C SER A 328 29.31 -3.91 9.21
N CYS A 329 30.32 -4.72 9.55
CA CYS A 329 31.68 -4.26 9.88
C CYS A 329 32.57 -4.09 8.64
N HIS A 330 32.21 -4.71 7.52
CA HIS A 330 33.03 -4.77 6.32
C HIS A 330 32.47 -3.89 5.20
N ARG A 331 32.65 -2.58 5.35
CA ARG A 331 32.15 -1.56 4.41
C ARG A 331 32.69 -1.75 2.98
N ASP A 332 33.89 -2.28 2.84
CA ASP A 332 34.56 -2.61 1.57
C ASP A 332 33.83 -3.71 0.78
N ARG A 333 33.16 -4.65 1.47
CA ARG A 333 32.43 -5.75 0.83
C ARG A 333 30.94 -5.48 0.63
N LEU A 334 30.43 -4.31 1.03
CA LEU A 334 29.02 -3.96 0.82
C LEU A 334 28.64 -3.91 -0.66
N MET A 335 29.54 -3.43 -1.52
CA MET A 335 29.29 -3.43 -2.98
C MET A 335 29.24 -4.84 -3.57
N GLU A 336 30.03 -5.77 -3.04
CA GLU A 336 29.97 -7.18 -3.40
C GLU A 336 28.64 -7.80 -2.94
N ALA A 337 28.22 -7.52 -1.71
CA ALA A 337 26.94 -7.97 -1.16
C ALA A 337 25.76 -7.41 -1.96
N HIS A 338 25.80 -6.13 -2.35
CA HIS A 338 24.84 -5.50 -3.24
C HIS A 338 24.73 -6.24 -4.57
N SER A 339 25.85 -6.55 -5.22
CA SER A 339 25.88 -7.23 -6.51
C SER A 339 25.24 -8.62 -6.43
N GLU A 340 25.55 -9.40 -5.39
CA GLU A 340 24.94 -10.72 -5.17
C GLU A 340 23.46 -10.62 -4.81
N LEU A 341 23.05 -9.65 -3.98
CA LEU A 341 21.65 -9.39 -3.67
C LEU A 341 20.87 -9.00 -4.94
N ALA A 342 21.43 -8.13 -5.77
CA ALA A 342 20.80 -7.72 -7.03
C ALA A 342 20.57 -8.91 -7.97
N LYS A 343 21.55 -9.82 -8.10
CA LYS A 343 21.39 -11.06 -8.88
C LYS A 343 20.25 -11.91 -8.33
N LEU A 344 20.22 -12.13 -7.01
CA LEU A 344 19.17 -12.91 -6.34
C LEU A 344 17.77 -12.38 -6.63
N LEU A 345 17.60 -11.05 -6.67
CA LEU A 345 16.30 -10.43 -6.89
C LEU A 345 15.81 -10.53 -8.34
N THR A 346 16.69 -10.84 -9.29
CA THR A 346 16.31 -11.09 -10.69
C THR A 346 15.82 -12.52 -10.95
N GLU A 347 16.02 -13.44 -10.00
CA GLU A 347 15.67 -14.85 -10.15
C GLU A 347 14.14 -15.04 -10.10
N LYS A 348 13.60 -15.76 -11.09
CA LYS A 348 12.14 -15.92 -11.26
C LYS A 348 11.54 -16.76 -10.15
N GLU A 349 12.28 -17.77 -9.71
CA GLU A 349 11.93 -18.71 -8.65
C GLU A 349 11.77 -18.03 -7.29
N LEU A 350 12.40 -16.87 -7.10
CA LEU A 350 12.35 -16.09 -5.87
C LEU A 350 11.38 -14.90 -5.96
N ARG A 351 10.61 -14.74 -7.04
CA ARG A 351 9.77 -13.54 -7.26
C ARG A 351 8.82 -13.26 -6.08
N ASP A 352 8.15 -14.30 -5.61
CA ASP A 352 7.12 -14.20 -4.57
C ASP A 352 7.69 -14.43 -3.15
N ALA A 353 8.99 -14.74 -3.05
CA ALA A 353 9.65 -14.98 -1.78
C ALA A 353 9.87 -13.67 -1.01
N LEU A 354 9.54 -13.70 0.29
CA LEU A 354 9.83 -12.61 1.23
C LEU A 354 11.34 -12.42 1.36
N LEU A 355 11.80 -11.18 1.51
CA LEU A 355 13.22 -10.87 1.70
C LEU A 355 13.45 -10.28 3.10
N LEU A 356 14.11 -11.03 3.98
CA LEU A 356 14.62 -10.51 5.25
C LEU A 356 16.13 -10.27 5.12
N ILE A 357 16.58 -9.05 5.36
CA ILE A 357 17.99 -8.70 5.37
C ILE A 357 18.44 -8.54 6.82
N PHE A 358 19.43 -9.32 7.24
CA PHE A 358 20.09 -9.08 8.53
C PHE A 358 21.34 -8.22 8.32
N ALA A 359 21.31 -7.00 8.85
CA ALA A 359 22.50 -6.18 9.04
C ALA A 359 23.20 -6.66 10.32
N ASN A 360 24.01 -7.72 10.18
CA ASN A 360 24.57 -8.46 11.30
C ASN A 360 25.86 -7.81 11.83
N LYS A 361 26.26 -8.18 13.05
CA LYS A 361 27.44 -7.70 13.78
C LYS A 361 27.35 -6.24 14.22
N GLN A 362 26.15 -5.80 14.60
CA GLN A 362 25.92 -4.46 15.15
C GLN A 362 26.58 -4.24 16.52
N ASP A 363 27.11 -5.30 17.15
CA ASP A 363 27.90 -5.24 18.38
C ASP A 363 29.29 -4.61 18.19
N VAL A 364 29.80 -4.59 16.97
CA VAL A 364 31.17 -4.13 16.68
C VAL A 364 31.21 -2.61 16.52
N PRO A 365 32.13 -1.91 17.20
CA PRO A 365 32.31 -0.47 17.02
C PRO A 365 32.64 -0.11 15.57
N GLY A 366 31.90 0.85 15.01
CA GLY A 366 32.05 1.25 13.61
C GLY A 366 31.26 0.40 12.61
N ALA A 367 30.40 -0.51 13.07
CA ALA A 367 29.41 -1.17 12.23
C ALA A 367 28.51 -0.14 11.53
N VAL A 368 28.23 -0.37 10.26
CA VAL A 368 27.32 0.46 9.46
C VAL A 368 25.90 0.30 10.01
N SER A 369 25.25 1.44 10.31
CA SER A 369 23.87 1.46 10.81
C SER A 369 22.88 0.91 9.77
N VAL A 370 21.69 0.50 10.23
CA VAL A 370 20.64 -0.02 9.35
C VAL A 370 20.19 1.03 8.33
N GLU A 371 20.07 2.28 8.78
CA GLU A 371 19.69 3.43 7.96
C GLU A 371 20.74 3.70 6.88
N GLU A 372 22.01 3.77 7.26
CA GLU A 372 23.11 3.97 6.32
C GLU A 372 23.24 2.80 5.34
N MET A 373 23.08 1.57 5.79
CA MET A 373 23.12 0.38 4.92
C MET A 373 21.97 0.40 3.90
N THR A 374 20.79 0.86 4.31
CA THR A 374 19.62 1.00 3.43
C THR A 374 19.87 1.98 2.29
N GLU A 375 20.53 3.10 2.59
CA GLU A 375 20.92 4.10 1.60
C GLU A 375 22.05 3.60 0.68
N LEU A 376 23.13 3.07 1.25
CA LEU A 376 24.30 2.59 0.52
C LEU A 376 23.95 1.49 -0.50
N LEU A 377 23.04 0.59 -0.13
CA LEU A 377 22.58 -0.49 -1.00
C LEU A 377 21.36 -0.08 -1.85
N SER A 378 20.86 1.16 -1.70
CA SER A 378 19.68 1.66 -2.41
C SER A 378 18.48 0.70 -2.34
N LEU A 379 18.23 0.13 -1.15
CA LEU A 379 17.29 -1.00 -1.00
C LEU A 379 15.86 -0.67 -1.45
N HIS A 380 15.40 0.57 -1.25
CA HIS A 380 14.10 1.02 -1.73
C HIS A 380 13.94 0.89 -3.25
N LYS A 381 15.00 1.18 -4.01
CA LYS A 381 15.00 1.05 -5.47
C LYS A 381 15.20 -0.40 -5.88
N LEU A 382 16.13 -1.10 -5.22
CA LEU A 382 16.51 -2.46 -5.55
C LEU A 382 15.38 -3.46 -5.29
N CYS A 383 14.65 -3.29 -4.18
CA CYS A 383 13.58 -4.19 -3.74
C CYS A 383 12.17 -3.66 -4.08
N CYS A 384 12.07 -2.74 -5.04
CA CYS A 384 10.79 -2.15 -5.46
C CYS A 384 9.80 -3.24 -5.92
N GLY A 385 8.58 -3.20 -5.39
CA GLY A 385 7.53 -4.18 -5.71
C GLY A 385 7.63 -5.52 -4.97
N ARG A 386 8.55 -5.67 -4.02
CA ARG A 386 8.72 -6.88 -3.19
C ARG A 386 8.44 -6.57 -1.71
N SER A 387 7.98 -7.56 -0.96
CA SER A 387 7.91 -7.49 0.50
C SER A 387 9.29 -7.78 1.10
N TRP A 388 9.91 -6.77 1.71
CA TRP A 388 11.24 -6.86 2.32
C TRP A 388 11.32 -6.13 3.65
N HIS A 389 12.28 -6.52 4.48
CA HIS A 389 12.62 -5.85 5.74
C HIS A 389 14.12 -5.97 6.02
N ILE A 390 14.69 -4.95 6.63
CA ILE A 390 16.07 -4.97 7.13
C ILE A 390 16.06 -4.87 8.64
N GLN A 391 16.82 -5.75 9.28
CA GLN A 391 16.89 -5.85 10.73
C GLN A 391 18.35 -5.81 11.17
N GLY A 392 18.69 -4.85 12.02
CA GLY A 392 19.97 -4.84 12.73
C GLY A 392 20.03 -6.04 13.67
N SER A 393 21.14 -6.78 13.64
CA SER A 393 21.31 -7.96 14.48
C SER A 393 22.72 -8.15 15.00
N ASP A 394 22.79 -8.87 16.11
CA ASP A 394 24.02 -9.48 16.62
C ASP A 394 23.78 -10.97 16.84
N ALA A 395 24.37 -11.78 15.97
CA ALA A 395 24.27 -13.23 16.03
C ALA A 395 24.91 -13.86 17.29
N ARG A 396 25.80 -13.15 18.00
CA ARG A 396 26.43 -13.66 19.23
C ARG A 396 25.49 -13.54 20.42
N SER A 397 24.95 -12.35 20.66
CA SER A 397 23.98 -12.12 21.74
C SER A 397 22.59 -12.65 21.41
N GLY A 398 22.21 -12.69 20.13
CA GLY A 398 20.86 -13.02 19.66
C GLY A 398 19.95 -11.80 19.47
N ILE A 399 20.44 -10.59 19.76
CA ILE A 399 19.68 -9.34 19.63
C ILE A 399 19.26 -9.13 18.16
N GLY A 400 17.99 -8.77 17.95
CA GLY A 400 17.43 -8.48 16.63
C GLY A 400 17.02 -9.71 15.81
N LEU A 401 17.42 -10.93 16.19
CA LEU A 401 17.09 -12.14 15.41
C LEU A 401 15.60 -12.47 15.48
N HIS A 402 15.02 -12.44 16.68
CA HIS A 402 13.59 -12.69 16.87
C HIS A 402 12.71 -11.60 16.25
N ASP A 403 13.17 -10.35 16.20
CA ASP A 403 12.43 -9.25 15.55
C ASP A 403 12.31 -9.48 14.03
N GLY A 404 13.38 -9.99 13.41
CA GLY A 404 13.37 -10.39 12.01
C GLY A 404 12.43 -11.56 11.74
N LEU A 405 12.44 -12.59 12.60
CA LEU A 405 11.51 -13.72 12.51
C LEU A 405 10.05 -13.30 12.76
N ASP A 406 9.82 -12.36 13.67
CA ASP A 406 8.50 -11.81 13.94
C ASP A 406 7.93 -11.09 12.72
N TRP A 407 8.76 -10.31 12.02
CA TRP A 407 8.38 -9.73 10.74
C TRP A 407 8.02 -10.80 9.70
N LEU A 408 8.86 -11.84 9.54
CA LEU A 408 8.57 -12.95 8.62
C LEU A 408 7.25 -13.63 8.98
N SER A 409 7.02 -13.93 10.26
CA SER A 409 5.79 -14.56 10.75
C SER A 409 4.55 -13.72 10.41
N ARG A 410 4.61 -12.39 10.63
CA ARG A 410 3.53 -11.46 10.29
C ARG A 410 3.26 -11.34 8.79
N GLN A 411 4.25 -11.59 7.94
CA GLN A 411 4.06 -11.57 6.48
C GLN A 411 3.51 -12.89 5.95
N LEU A 412 3.76 -14.01 6.63
CA LEU A 412 3.35 -15.34 6.19
C LEU A 412 1.94 -15.71 6.66
N VAL A 413 1.56 -15.29 7.87
CA VAL A 413 0.28 -15.64 8.51
C VAL A 413 -0.71 -14.48 8.44
N ALA A 414 -1.98 -14.78 8.18
CA ALA A 414 -3.05 -13.78 8.24
C ALA A 414 -3.20 -13.21 9.67
N ALA A 415 -3.46 -11.91 9.78
CA ALA A 415 -3.63 -11.25 11.08
C ALA A 415 -4.84 -11.83 11.84
N GLY A 416 -4.67 -12.11 13.14
CA GLY A 416 -5.75 -12.59 14.01
C GLY A 416 -5.87 -14.12 14.17
N VAL A 417 -5.01 -14.91 13.52
CA VAL A 417 -5.03 -16.39 13.58
C VAL A 417 -3.98 -16.95 14.56
N LEU A 418 -3.18 -16.10 15.19
CA LEU A 418 -2.10 -16.52 16.10
C LEU A 418 -2.58 -17.04 17.47
N ASP A 419 -3.87 -16.93 17.81
CA ASP A 419 -4.42 -17.24 19.14
C ASP A 419 -5.55 -18.28 19.13
N VAL A 420 -5.70 -19.08 18.07
CA VAL A 420 -6.63 -20.23 18.14
C VAL A 420 -5.85 -21.45 18.63
N ALA A 421 -5.60 -21.45 19.94
CA ALA A 421 -5.07 -22.56 20.71
C ALA A 421 -6.10 -23.69 20.86
#